data_AF-A0A379TNG1-F1
#
_entry.id   AF-A0A379TNG1-F1
#
_cell.length_a   1.000
_cell.length_b   1.000
_cell.length_c   1.000
_cell.angle_alpha   90.00
_cell.angle_beta   90.00
_cell.angle_gamma   90.00
#
_symmetry.space_group_name_H-M   'P 1'
#
loop_
_entity.id
_entity.type
_entity.pdbx_description
1 polymer ?
#
loop_
_entity_poly.entity_id
_entity_poly.type
_entity_poly.pdbx_seq_one_letter_code
_entity_poly.pdbx_strand_id
1 'polypeptide(L)'
;MPLSIIKNIANRERMEIFFTILIMTLVVSLSGVFTRVLPFQLPLPLMQIAAGALLAWPTFGLHVEFDPELFLVLFIPPLLFADGWKTPTREFLEHGREIFGLALALVLVTVVGIGFLIYWLVPGIPLIPAFALAAVLSPTDAVALSGIVGEGVSRKKSWASCRERR
;
A
#
# COMPACT_ATOMS: atom_id res chain seq x y z
N MET A 1 -42.99 21.51 -7.32
CA MET A 1 -42.43 20.41 -6.49
C MET A 1 -42.10 20.98 -5.12
N PRO A 2 -42.59 20.42 -4.00
CA PRO A 2 -42.53 21.12 -2.70
C PRO A 2 -41.12 21.05 -2.09
N LEU A 3 -40.64 22.18 -1.58
CA LEU A 3 -39.33 22.37 -0.96
C LEU A 3 -39.06 21.41 0.21
N SER A 4 -40.11 20.91 0.86
CA SER A 4 -40.04 19.94 1.96
C SER A 4 -39.57 18.55 1.53
N ILE A 5 -39.90 18.12 0.30
CA ILE A 5 -39.48 16.81 -0.22
C ILE A 5 -37.98 16.83 -0.55
N ILE A 6 -37.50 17.91 -1.19
CA ILE A 6 -36.06 18.06 -1.50
C ILE A 6 -35.24 18.12 -0.20
N LYS A 7 -35.72 18.84 0.82
CA LYS A 7 -35.05 18.95 2.12
C LYS A 7 -35.03 17.62 2.88
N ASN A 8 -36.09 16.81 2.78
CA ASN A 8 -36.15 15.48 3.40
C ASN A 8 -35.22 14.47 2.70
N ILE A 9 -35.15 14.51 1.36
CA ILE A 9 -34.23 13.67 0.57
C ILE A 9 -32.78 14.03 0.89
N ALA A 10 -32.43 15.31 0.85
CA ALA A 10 -31.09 15.77 1.18
C ALA A 10 -30.70 15.45 2.65
N ASN A 11 -31.65 15.48 3.59
CA ASN A 11 -31.36 15.14 4.98
C ASN A 11 -31.17 13.63 5.19
N ARG A 12 -31.88 12.79 4.42
CA ARG A 12 -31.69 11.33 4.44
C ARG A 12 -30.32 10.94 3.90
N GLU A 13 -29.91 11.51 2.78
CA GLU A 13 -28.57 11.27 2.20
C GLU A 13 -27.44 11.70 3.14
N ARG A 14 -27.57 12.88 3.79
CA ARG A 14 -26.58 13.32 4.78
C ARG A 14 -26.47 12.39 5.98
N MET A 15 -27.58 11.81 6.44
CA MET A 15 -27.55 10.85 7.55
C MET A 15 -26.89 9.54 7.14
N GLU A 16 -27.14 9.03 5.93
CA GLU A 16 -26.49 7.82 5.41
C GLU A 16 -24.97 8.00 5.22
N ILE A 17 -24.53 9.15 4.70
CA ILE A 17 -23.10 9.48 4.61
C ILE A 17 -22.48 9.57 6.01
N PHE A 18 -23.17 10.19 6.97
CA PHE A 18 -22.69 10.30 8.35
C PHE A 18 -22.50 8.91 9.00
N PHE A 19 -23.50 8.03 8.90
CA PHE A 19 -23.40 6.66 9.39
C PHE A 19 -22.29 5.87 8.69
N THR A 20 -22.12 6.07 7.38
CA THR A 20 -21.04 5.46 6.58
C THR A 20 -19.66 5.87 7.08
N ILE A 21 -19.41 7.18 7.21
CA ILE A 21 -18.14 7.71 7.71
C ILE A 21 -17.88 7.24 9.14
N LEU A 22 -18.91 7.21 9.99
CA LEU A 22 -18.82 6.74 11.37
C LEU A 22 -18.43 5.26 11.42
N ILE A 23 -19.07 4.40 10.62
CA ILE A 23 -18.74 2.97 10.54
C ILE A 23 -17.32 2.77 10.00
N MET A 24 -16.93 3.47 8.93
CA MET A 24 -15.56 3.40 8.38
C MET A 24 -14.51 3.80 9.41
N THR A 25 -14.74 4.91 10.12
CA THR A 25 -13.82 5.41 11.16
C THR A 25 -13.73 4.45 12.34
N LEU A 26 -14.87 3.88 12.75
CA LEU A 26 -14.94 2.90 13.83
C LEU A 26 -14.18 1.61 13.45
N VAL A 27 -14.38 1.10 12.23
CA VAL A 27 -13.71 -0.11 11.74
C VAL A 27 -12.19 0.10 11.60
N VAL A 28 -11.75 1.24 11.06
CA VAL A 28 -10.33 1.58 10.97
C VAL A 28 -9.69 1.69 12.36
N SER A 29 -10.37 2.35 13.30
CA SER A 29 -9.89 2.50 14.67
C SER A 29 -9.83 1.17 15.42
N LEU A 30 -10.87 0.34 15.27
CA LEU A 30 -10.93 -1.01 15.85
C LEU A 30 -9.89 -1.95 15.23
N SER A 31 -9.67 -1.86 13.92
CA SER A 31 -8.63 -2.65 13.23
C SER A 31 -7.24 -2.35 13.81
N GLY A 32 -6.92 -1.08 14.05
CA GLY A 32 -5.64 -0.69 14.67
C GLY A 32 -5.47 -1.18 16.12
N VAL A 33 -6.56 -1.29 16.89
CA VAL A 33 -6.54 -1.89 18.23
C VAL A 33 -6.42 -3.41 18.15
N PHE A 34 -7.14 -4.04 17.23
CA PHE A 34 -7.18 -5.49 17.05
C PHE A 34 -5.81 -6.04 16.61
N THR A 35 -5.08 -5.32 15.75
CA THR A 35 -3.68 -5.64 15.40
C THR A 35 -2.71 -5.56 16.57
N ARG A 36 -3.06 -4.85 17.65
CA ARG A 36 -2.24 -4.75 18.87
C ARG A 36 -2.58 -5.84 19.89
N VAL A 37 -3.77 -6.46 19.79
CA VAL A 37 -4.29 -7.46 20.74
C VAL A 37 -4.11 -8.89 20.23
N LEU A 38 -4.05 -9.10 18.91
CA LEU A 38 -3.79 -10.42 18.32
C LEU A 38 -2.31 -10.84 18.49
N PRO A 39 -2.03 -12.08 18.94
CA PRO A 39 -0.68 -12.64 19.00
C PRO A 39 -0.06 -12.96 17.62
N PHE A 40 -0.80 -12.78 16.53
CA PHE A 40 -0.33 -12.95 15.16
C PHE A 40 0.17 -11.61 14.60
N GLN A 41 1.44 -11.55 14.20
CA GLN A 41 2.07 -10.37 13.58
C GLN A 41 1.62 -10.18 12.12
N LEU A 42 0.31 -10.02 11.89
CA LEU A 42 -0.18 -9.66 10.56
C LEU A 42 0.06 -8.16 10.31
N PRO A 43 0.65 -7.79 9.16
CA PRO A 43 0.86 -6.40 8.79
C PRO A 43 -0.44 -5.62 8.74
N LEU A 44 -0.44 -4.40 9.30
CA LEU A 44 -1.56 -3.46 9.24
C LEU A 44 -2.15 -3.32 7.82
N PRO A 45 -1.35 -3.19 6.74
CA PRO A 45 -1.89 -3.02 5.40
C PRO A 45 -2.79 -4.18 4.95
N LEU A 46 -2.43 -5.43 5.26
CA LEU A 46 -3.23 -6.60 4.86
C LEU A 46 -4.58 -6.63 5.58
N MET A 47 -4.58 -6.31 6.88
CA MET A 47 -5.82 -6.26 7.66
C MET A 47 -6.73 -5.13 7.16
N GLN A 48 -6.16 -3.97 6.81
CA GLN A 48 -6.91 -2.83 6.29
C GLN A 48 -7.52 -3.13 4.92
N ILE A 49 -6.77 -3.76 4.01
CA ILE A 49 -7.30 -4.19 2.71
C ILE A 49 -8.44 -5.19 2.89
N ALA A 50 -8.27 -6.19 3.77
CA ALA A 50 -9.31 -7.18 4.04
C ALA A 50 -10.57 -6.56 4.66
N ALA A 51 -10.42 -5.69 5.66
CA ALA A 51 -11.54 -4.99 6.28
C ALA A 51 -12.26 -4.08 5.28
N GLY A 52 -11.51 -3.32 4.46
CA GLY A 52 -12.06 -2.50 3.39
C GLY A 52 -12.81 -3.32 2.35
N ALA A 53 -12.25 -4.46 1.91
CA ALA A 53 -12.90 -5.36 0.96
C ALA A 53 -14.19 -6.00 1.50
N LEU A 54 -14.21 -6.38 2.79
CA LEU A 54 -15.42 -6.90 3.44
C LEU A 54 -16.53 -5.83 3.56
N LEU A 55 -16.15 -4.58 3.81
CA LEU A 55 -17.09 -3.47 3.91
C LEU A 55 -17.58 -2.97 2.55
N ALA A 56 -16.74 -3.03 1.52
CA ALA A 56 -17.10 -2.73 0.14
C ALA A 56 -17.94 -3.84 -0.52
N TRP A 57 -18.25 -4.92 0.20
CA TRP A 57 -19.06 -6.02 -0.32
C TRP A 57 -20.46 -5.51 -0.73
N PRO A 58 -21.02 -5.99 -1.86
CA PRO A 58 -22.23 -5.43 -2.48
C PRO A 58 -23.44 -5.27 -1.56
N THR A 59 -23.52 -6.08 -0.50
CA THR A 59 -24.61 -6.07 0.48
C THR A 59 -24.64 -4.83 1.36
N PHE A 60 -23.53 -4.09 1.49
CA PHE A 60 -23.45 -2.89 2.34
C PHE A 60 -23.69 -1.58 1.58
N GLY A 61 -23.85 -1.62 0.25
CA GLY A 61 -24.19 -0.44 -0.56
C GLY A 61 -23.12 0.66 -0.61
N LEU A 62 -21.95 0.41 -0.03
CA LEU A 62 -20.88 1.39 0.18
C LEU A 62 -19.93 1.42 -1.03
N HIS A 63 -20.49 1.73 -2.19
CA HIS A 63 -19.72 1.86 -3.42
C HIS A 63 -19.15 3.28 -3.51
N VAL A 64 -17.93 3.44 -3.02
CA VAL A 64 -17.13 4.65 -3.31
C VAL A 64 -16.44 4.39 -4.65
N GLU A 65 -16.89 5.08 -5.70
CA GLU A 65 -16.16 5.11 -6.98
C GLU A 65 -14.84 5.85 -6.77
N PHE A 66 -13.75 5.10 -6.73
CA PHE A 66 -12.40 5.65 -6.69
C PHE A 66 -11.87 5.76 -8.11
N ASP A 67 -11.46 6.96 -8.50
CA ASP A 67 -10.70 7.19 -9.72
C ASP A 67 -9.25 6.70 -9.51
N PRO A 68 -8.81 5.65 -10.22
CA PRO A 68 -7.47 5.10 -10.06
C PRO A 68 -6.37 6.10 -10.44
N GLU A 69 -6.62 7.00 -11.40
CA GLU A 69 -5.64 7.98 -11.85
C GLU A 69 -5.41 9.03 -10.76
N LEU A 70 -6.49 9.53 -10.16
CA LEU A 70 -6.40 10.46 -9.03
C LEU A 70 -5.72 9.81 -7.82
N PHE A 71 -6.03 8.54 -7.55
CA PHE A 71 -5.37 7.81 -6.47
C PHE A 71 -3.86 7.66 -6.72
N LEU A 72 -3.45 7.24 -7.91
CA LEU A 72 -2.05 7.09 -8.26
C LEU A 72 -1.29 8.42 -8.15
N VAL A 73 -1.86 9.52 -8.66
CA VAL A 73 -1.22 10.84 -8.64
C VAL A 73 -1.19 11.44 -7.23
N LEU A 74 -2.21 11.20 -6.40
CA LEU A 74 -2.29 11.78 -5.07
C LEU A 74 -1.44 11.02 -4.05
N PHE A 75 -1.37 9.69 -4.13
CA PHE A 75 -0.71 8.87 -3.11
C PHE A 75 0.71 8.45 -3.47
N ILE A 76 1.00 8.09 -4.73
CA ILE A 76 2.31 7.56 -5.11
C ILE A 76 3.43 8.61 -4.93
N PRO A 77 3.31 9.86 -5.44
CA PRO A 77 4.41 10.83 -5.33
C PRO A 77 4.75 11.23 -3.89
N PRO A 78 3.79 11.58 -3.02
CA PRO A 78 4.10 11.89 -1.62
C PRO A 78 4.70 10.70 -0.86
N LEU A 79 4.23 9.48 -1.15
CA LEU A 79 4.74 8.27 -0.50
C LEU A 79 6.18 7.99 -0.89
N LEU A 80 6.49 8.07 -2.19
CA LEU A 80 7.86 7.92 -2.70
C LEU A 80 8.80 9.03 -2.19
N PHE A 81 8.30 10.26 -2.04
CA PHE A 81 9.09 11.36 -1.48
C PHE A 81 9.42 11.11 0.01
N ALA A 82 8.43 10.67 0.79
CA ALA A 82 8.64 10.34 2.20
C ALA A 82 9.63 9.19 2.38
N ASP A 83 9.64 8.22 1.47
CA ASP A 83 10.59 7.10 1.47
C ASP A 83 12.00 7.54 1.06
N GLY A 84 12.11 8.34 0.00
CA GLY A 84 13.37 8.93 -0.45
C GLY A 84 14.05 9.81 0.60
N TRP A 85 13.26 10.56 1.38
CA TRP A 85 13.79 11.43 2.45
C TRP A 85 14.42 10.66 3.61
N LYS A 86 13.94 9.44 3.91
CA LYS A 86 14.47 8.62 5.01
C LYS A 86 15.82 7.97 4.66
N THR A 87 16.16 7.88 3.38
CA THR A 87 17.34 7.16 2.91
C THR A 87 18.57 8.09 2.85
N PRO A 88 19.64 7.85 3.64
CA PRO A 88 20.85 8.68 3.61
C PRO A 88 21.60 8.52 2.28
N THR A 89 21.75 9.63 1.55
CA THR A 89 22.35 9.68 0.20
C THR A 89 23.79 9.15 0.13
N ARG A 90 24.54 9.23 1.22
CA ARG A 90 25.92 8.73 1.29
C ARG A 90 26.00 7.20 1.23
N GLU A 91 25.12 6.50 1.96
CA GLU A 91 25.09 5.03 1.99
C GLU A 91 24.56 4.49 0.64
N PHE A 92 23.66 5.22 -0.01
CA PHE A 92 23.20 4.91 -1.37
C PHE A 92 24.31 4.96 -2.42
N LEU A 93 25.21 5.95 -2.34
CA LEU A 93 26.34 6.07 -3.27
C LEU A 93 27.40 4.99 -3.03
N GLU A 94 27.65 4.61 -1.77
CA GLU A 94 28.60 3.55 -1.42
C GLU A 94 28.13 2.17 -1.90
N HIS A 95 26.81 1.90 -1.87
CA HIS A 95 26.21 0.62 -2.31
C HIS A 95 25.52 0.67 -3.68
N GLY A 96 25.71 1.73 -4.46
CA GLY A 96 24.95 1.99 -5.68
C GLY A 96 25.03 0.86 -6.72
N ARG A 97 26.17 0.15 -6.83
CA ARG A 97 26.32 -0.99 -7.74
C ARG A 97 25.39 -2.15 -7.39
N GLU A 98 25.21 -2.42 -6.11
CA GLU A 98 24.37 -3.52 -5.63
C GLU A 98 22.89 -3.16 -5.73
N ILE A 99 22.55 -1.91 -5.41
CA ILE A 99 21.21 -1.36 -5.63
C ILE A 99 20.83 -1.43 -7.09
N PHE A 100 21.72 -1.06 -8.01
CA PHE A 100 21.44 -1.14 -9.45
C PHE A 100 21.29 -2.59 -9.94
N GLY A 101 22.07 -3.52 -9.40
CA GLY A 101 21.91 -4.95 -9.66
C GLY A 101 20.55 -5.48 -9.20
N LEU A 102 20.13 -5.16 -7.98
CA LEU A 102 18.84 -5.58 -7.43
C LEU A 102 17.66 -4.85 -8.08
N ALA A 103 17.81 -3.58 -8.45
CA ALA A 103 16.72 -2.80 -9.05
C ALA A 103 16.54 -3.11 -10.54
N LEU A 104 17.60 -3.38 -11.29
CA LEU A 104 17.52 -3.62 -12.73
C LEU A 104 17.63 -5.09 -13.09
N ALA A 105 18.70 -5.76 -12.66
CA ALA A 105 18.95 -7.14 -13.09
C ALA A 105 17.92 -8.11 -12.49
N LEU A 106 17.64 -7.98 -11.19
CA LEU A 106 16.62 -8.82 -10.55
C LEU A 106 15.24 -8.59 -11.17
N VAL A 107 14.85 -7.33 -11.42
CA VAL A 107 13.56 -6.98 -12.05
C VAL A 107 13.44 -7.58 -13.45
N LEU A 108 14.48 -7.48 -14.29
CA LEU A 108 14.43 -8.11 -15.61
C LEU A 108 14.29 -9.64 -15.50
N VAL A 109 15.01 -10.26 -14.57
CA VAL A 109 14.91 -11.71 -14.33
C VAL A 109 13.51 -12.10 -13.85
N THR A 110 12.91 -11.36 -12.90
CA THR A 110 11.56 -11.64 -12.40
C THR A 110 10.51 -11.38 -13.46
N VAL A 111 10.62 -10.32 -14.27
CA VAL A 111 9.67 -10.04 -15.36
C VAL A 111 9.71 -11.13 -16.41
N VAL A 112 10.91 -11.59 -16.80
CA VAL A 112 11.03 -12.68 -17.77
C VAL A 112 10.48 -13.98 -17.16
N GLY A 113 10.89 -14.33 -15.94
CA GLY A 113 10.45 -15.55 -15.27
C GLY A 113 8.94 -15.60 -15.02
N ILE A 114 8.38 -14.55 -14.40
CA ILE A 114 6.95 -14.44 -14.12
C ILE A 114 6.15 -14.30 -15.42
N GLY A 115 6.63 -13.55 -16.41
CA GLY A 115 5.96 -13.39 -17.69
C GLY A 115 5.77 -14.72 -18.43
N PHE A 116 6.83 -15.55 -18.49
CA PHE A 116 6.72 -16.91 -19.02
C PHE A 116 5.82 -17.81 -18.17
N LEU A 117 5.87 -17.67 -16.84
CA LEU A 117 5.01 -18.43 -15.93
C LEU A 117 3.52 -18.09 -16.14
N ILE A 118 3.16 -16.82 -16.30
CA ILE A 118 1.78 -16.38 -16.60
C ILE A 118 1.36 -16.90 -17.98
N TYR A 119 2.23 -16.79 -18.99
CA TYR A 119 1.95 -17.31 -20.33
C TYR A 119 1.66 -18.81 -20.33
N TRP A 120 2.37 -19.57 -19.49
CA TRP A 120 2.14 -21.01 -19.34
C TRP A 120 0.88 -21.35 -18.53
N LEU A 121 0.59 -20.57 -17.49
CA LEU A 121 -0.56 -20.79 -16.60
C LEU A 121 -1.90 -20.41 -17.26
N VAL A 122 -1.91 -19.36 -18.09
CA VAL A 122 -3.13 -18.84 -18.74
C VAL A 122 -3.08 -19.14 -20.24
N PRO A 123 -3.67 -20.25 -20.71
CA PRO A 123 -3.66 -20.60 -22.13
C PRO A 123 -4.42 -19.55 -22.94
N GLY A 124 -3.77 -18.99 -23.96
CA GLY A 124 -4.38 -18.05 -24.91
C GLY A 124 -3.98 -16.57 -24.73
N ILE A 125 -3.16 -16.22 -23.74
CA ILE A 125 -2.65 -14.84 -23.64
C ILE A 125 -1.46 -14.64 -24.58
N PRO A 126 -1.35 -13.50 -25.31
CA PRO A 126 -0.14 -13.19 -26.04
C PRO A 126 1.02 -12.89 -25.07
N LEU A 127 2.25 -13.09 -25.54
CA LEU A 127 3.46 -12.91 -24.73
C LEU A 127 3.62 -11.46 -24.21
N ILE A 128 3.18 -10.47 -25.01
CA ILE A 128 3.30 -9.04 -24.70
C ILE A 128 2.52 -8.64 -23.43
N PRO A 129 1.20 -8.89 -23.31
CA PRO A 129 0.48 -8.59 -22.07
C PRO A 129 0.93 -9.44 -20.87
N ALA A 130 1.44 -10.65 -21.10
CA ALA A 130 2.02 -11.46 -20.02
C ALA A 130 3.23 -10.77 -19.38
N PHE A 131 4.15 -10.26 -20.21
CA PHE A 131 5.29 -9.47 -19.72
C PHE A 131 4.87 -8.12 -19.15
N ALA A 132 3.85 -7.46 -19.71
CA ALA A 132 3.34 -6.20 -19.17
C ALA A 132 2.78 -6.39 -17.75
N LEU A 133 1.99 -7.44 -17.51
CA LEU A 133 1.49 -7.78 -16.19
C LEU A 133 2.62 -8.13 -15.22
N ALA A 134 3.59 -8.93 -15.67
CA ALA A 134 4.77 -9.25 -14.86
C ALA A 134 5.59 -8.00 -14.49
N ALA A 135 5.72 -7.03 -15.41
CA ALA A 135 6.41 -5.77 -15.17
C ALA A 135 5.69 -4.88 -14.15
N VAL A 136 4.37 -4.78 -14.21
CA VAL A 136 3.57 -4.02 -13.23
C VAL A 136 3.63 -4.66 -11.84
N LEU A 137 3.75 -5.98 -11.75
CA LEU A 137 3.82 -6.72 -10.48
C LEU A 137 5.23 -6.77 -9.87
N SER A 138 6.27 -6.54 -10.69
CA SER A 138 7.67 -6.66 -10.26
C SER A 138 8.17 -5.59 -9.27
N PRO A 139 7.77 -4.30 -9.30
CA PRO A 139 8.27 -3.34 -8.32
C PRO A 139 7.78 -3.73 -6.92
N THR A 140 8.69 -4.20 -6.08
CA THR A 140 8.42 -4.50 -4.67
C THR A 140 8.31 -3.20 -3.89
N ASP A 141 7.12 -2.88 -3.38
CA ASP A 141 6.90 -1.67 -2.58
C ASP A 141 7.60 -1.79 -1.21
N ALA A 142 8.62 -0.94 -1.01
CA ALA A 142 9.41 -0.88 0.22
C ALA A 142 8.57 -0.45 1.43
N VAL A 143 7.49 0.32 1.22
CA VAL A 143 6.61 0.79 2.30
C VAL A 143 5.82 -0.36 2.89
N ALA A 144 5.22 -1.20 2.03
CA ALA A 144 4.49 -2.38 2.46
C ALA A 144 5.42 -3.32 3.23
N LEU A 145 6.61 -3.62 2.68
CA LEU A 145 7.62 -4.49 3.33
C LEU A 145 8.09 -3.95 4.68
N SER A 146 8.32 -2.64 4.81
CA SER A 146 8.71 -2.01 6.08
C SER A 146 7.64 -2.18 7.17
N GLY A 147 6.36 -2.20 6.79
CA GLY A 147 5.25 -2.51 7.69
C GLY A 147 5.15 -3.99 8.11
N ILE A 148 5.68 -4.91 7.30
CA ILE A 148 5.71 -6.37 7.60
C ILE A 148 6.93 -6.74 8.44
N VAL A 149 8.12 -6.27 8.04
CA VAL A 149 9.40 -6.72 8.60
C VAL A 149 9.68 -6.09 9.97
N GLY A 150 8.95 -5.04 10.34
CA GLY A 150 9.18 -4.29 11.57
C GLY A 150 10.54 -3.59 11.54
N GLU A 151 10.72 -2.57 12.38
CA GLU A 151 11.94 -1.77 12.50
C GLU A 151 13.11 -2.58 13.10
N GLY A 152 13.48 -3.70 12.50
CA GLY A 152 14.43 -4.68 13.04
C GLY A 152 15.89 -4.43 12.70
N VAL A 153 16.23 -3.51 11.79
CA VAL A 153 17.64 -3.28 11.41
C VAL A 153 17.94 -1.80 11.18
N SER A 154 17.99 -0.99 12.24
CA SER A 154 19.01 0.06 12.35
C SER A 154 19.15 0.57 13.79
N ARG A 155 19.68 -0.30 14.68
CA ARG A 155 20.23 0.12 15.97
C ARG A 155 21.73 0.31 15.89
N LYS A 156 22.21 1.22 15.02
CA LYS A 156 23.60 1.68 15.04
C LYS A 156 23.72 3.14 14.59
N LYS A 157 23.43 4.10 15.48
CA LYS A 157 24.08 5.44 15.51
C LYS A 157 23.73 6.21 16.80
N SER A 158 23.94 5.58 17.95
CA SER A 158 24.00 6.30 19.25
C SER A 158 25.33 6.06 19.98
N TRP A 159 25.99 4.93 19.74
CA TRP A 159 27.25 4.56 20.40
C TRP A 159 28.51 5.30 19.91
N ALA A 160 28.43 6.04 18.80
CA ALA A 160 29.58 6.82 18.30
C ALA A 160 29.76 8.17 19.02
N SER A 161 28.73 8.69 19.69
CA SER A 161 28.84 9.97 20.43
C SER A 161 29.45 9.82 21.82
N CYS A 162 29.65 8.59 22.32
CA CYS A 162 30.14 8.35 23.68
C CYS A 162 31.64 8.02 23.75
N ARG A 163 32.36 8.04 22.62
CA ARG A 163 33.80 7.69 22.57
C ARG A 163 34.74 8.89 22.37
N GLU A 164 34.22 10.06 21.97
CA GLU A 164 35.04 11.26 21.70
C GLU A 164 35.16 12.20 22.92
N ARG A 165 34.86 11.70 24.12
CA ARG A 165 34.95 12.48 25.37
C ARG A 165 35.80 11.78 26.43
N ARG A 166 36.89 11.14 26.02
CA ARG A 166 37.94 10.66 26.90
C ARG A 166 39.31 10.87 26.30
#